data_AF-A0A3M1C8Z7-F1
#
_entry.id   AF-A0A3M1C8Z7-F1
#
_cell.length_a   1.000
_cell.length_b   1.000
_cell.length_c   1.000
_cell.angle_alpha   90.00
_cell.angle_beta   90.00
_cell.angle_gamma   90.00
#
_symmetry.space_group_name_H-M   'P 1'
#
loop_
_entity.id
_entity.type
_entity.pdbx_description
1 polymer ?
#
loop_
_entity_poly.entity_id
_entity_poly.type
_entity_poly.pdbx_seq_one_letter_code
_entity_poly.pdbx_strand_id
1 'polypeptide(L)' 'PVHELPQAVKDAVYKRYPNVVITEAAIIEKADGKKAYEAEIKHNGKKADLILDEKGNFPN' A
#
# COMPACT_ATOMS: atom_id res chain seq x y z
N PRO A 1 10.80 -2.84 2.41
CA PRO A 1 11.17 -1.60 1.66
C PRO A 1 10.15 -1.24 0.58
N VAL A 2 9.96 0.06 0.25
CA VAL A 2 8.95 0.50 -0.74
C VAL A 2 9.10 -0.18 -2.11
N HIS A 3 10.32 -0.55 -2.51
CA HIS A 3 10.56 -1.26 -3.77
C HIS A 3 9.97 -2.67 -3.81
N GLU A 4 9.70 -3.29 -2.65
CA GLU A 4 9.10 -4.63 -2.53
C GLU A 4 7.57 -4.62 -2.72
N LEU A 5 6.93 -3.45 -2.73
CA LEU A 5 5.50 -3.37 -3.09
C LEU A 5 5.30 -3.78 -4.55
N PRO A 6 4.31 -4.66 -4.84
CA PRO A 6 3.89 -4.94 -6.20
C PRO A 6 3.51 -3.67 -6.95
N GLN A 7 3.76 -3.63 -8.26
CA GLN A 7 3.44 -2.45 -9.07
C GLN A 7 1.94 -2.10 -8.98
N ALA A 8 1.07 -3.11 -8.98
CA ALA A 8 -0.37 -2.93 -8.83
C ALA A 8 -0.76 -2.19 -7.53
N VAL A 9 -0.04 -2.44 -6.44
CA VAL A 9 -0.26 -1.75 -5.16
C VAL A 9 0.14 -0.28 -5.26
N LYS A 10 1.32 0.01 -5.83
CA LYS A 10 1.79 1.38 -6.04
C LYS A 10 0.83 2.16 -6.93
N ASP A 11 0.40 1.56 -8.04
CA ASP A 11 -0.52 2.18 -8.99
C ASP A 11 -1.88 2.49 -8.35
N ALA A 12 -2.42 1.56 -7.54
CA ALA A 12 -3.67 1.78 -6.81
C ALA A 12 -3.55 2.94 -5.81
N VAL A 13 -2.42 3.05 -5.11
CA VAL A 13 -2.13 4.16 -4.19
C VAL A 13 -2.06 5.48 -4.96
N TYR A 14 -1.28 5.58 -6.03
CA TYR A 14 -1.13 6.83 -6.79
C TYR A 14 -2.41 7.25 -7.51
N LYS A 15 -3.22 6.28 -7.95
CA LYS A 15 -4.54 6.55 -8.54
C LYS A 15 -5.51 7.14 -7.51
N ARG A 16 -5.52 6.62 -6.27
CA ARG A 16 -6.43 7.06 -5.21
C ARG A 16 -5.95 8.32 -4.50
N TYR A 17 -4.64 8.49 -4.37
CA TYR A 17 -3.97 9.62 -3.71
C TYR A 17 -2.93 10.22 -4.66
N PRO A 18 -3.34 11.06 -5.62
CA PRO A 18 -2.41 11.74 -6.52
C PRO A 18 -1.38 12.58 -5.76
N ASN A 19 -0.15 12.62 -6.27
CA ASN A 19 0.98 13.38 -5.69
C ASN A 19 1.39 12.95 -4.27
N VAL A 20 1.01 11.75 -3.83
CA VAL A 20 1.42 11.20 -2.55
C VAL A 20 2.83 10.63 -2.60
N VAL A 21 3.51 10.60 -1.47
CA VAL A 21 4.77 9.88 -1.29
C VAL A 21 4.51 8.63 -0.45
N ILE A 22 4.92 7.46 -0.94
CA ILE A 22 4.97 6.23 -0.13
C ILE A 22 6.28 6.26 0.64
N THR A 23 6.21 6.27 1.97
CA THR A 23 7.36 6.42 2.85
C THR A 23 7.86 5.09 3.39
N GLU A 24 6.96 4.14 3.64
CA GLU A 24 7.30 2.80 4.15
C GLU A 24 6.40 1.73 3.51
N ALA A 25 6.84 0.48 3.61
CA ALA A 25 6.07 -0.67 3.14
C ALA A 25 6.35 -1.92 3.98
N ALA A 26 5.29 -2.68 4.24
CA ALA A 26 5.35 -3.98 4.90
C ALA A 26 4.53 -5.04 4.14
N ILE A 27 4.94 -6.30 4.28
CA ILE A 27 4.20 -7.46 3.79
C ILE A 27 3.57 -8.13 5.01
N ILE A 28 2.27 -8.34 4.94
CA ILE A 28 1.48 -8.99 5.99
C ILE A 28 1.06 -10.36 5.46
N GLU A 29 1.59 -11.43 6.06
CA GLU A 29 1.09 -12.78 5.80
C GLU A 29 -0.20 -13.00 6.61
N LYS A 30 -1.28 -13.33 5.90
CA LYS A 30 -2.57 -13.63 6.50
C LYS A 30 -2.63 -15.10 6.92
N ALA A 31 -3.52 -15.41 7.86
CA ALA A 31 -3.74 -16.78 8.34
C ALA A 31 -4.17 -17.76 7.24
N ASP A 32 -4.77 -17.27 6.15
CA ASP A 32 -5.16 -18.08 4.98
C ASP A 32 -4.02 -18.25 3.95
N GLY A 33 -2.80 -17.85 4.29
CA GLY A 33 -1.61 -17.94 3.43
C GLY A 33 -1.53 -16.86 2.35
N LYS A 34 -2.51 -15.95 2.25
CA LYS A 34 -2.44 -14.81 1.32
C LYS A 34 -1.57 -13.69 1.89
N LYS A 35 -1.12 -12.81 1.01
CA LYS A 35 -0.39 -11.60 1.38
C LYS A 35 -1.31 -10.37 1.32
N ALA A 36 -1.20 -9.51 2.31
CA ALA A 36 -1.55 -8.11 2.22
C ALA A 36 -0.27 -7.27 2.22
N TYR A 37 -0.42 -6.05 1.73
CA TYR A 37 0.64 -5.07 1.62
C TYR A 37 0.19 -3.81 2.33
N GLU A 38 1.04 -3.34 3.23
CA GLU A 38 0.90 -2.05 3.86
C GLU A 38 1.77 -1.04 3.12
N ALA A 39 1.18 0.11 2.80
CA ALA A 39 1.88 1.27 2.27
C ALA A 39 1.62 2.46 3.21
N GLU A 40 2.65 2.91 3.94
CA GLU A 40 2.57 4.18 4.66
C GLU A 40 2.71 5.31 3.63
N ILE A 41 1.73 6.21 3.60
CA ILE A 41 1.71 7.35 2.70
C ILE A 41 1.82 8.67 3.47
N LYS A 42 2.53 9.64 2.90
CA LYS A 42 2.50 11.04 3.34
C LYS A 42 1.68 11.88 2.37
N HIS A 43 0.48 12.28 2.79
CA HIS A 43 -0.44 13.11 2.00
C HIS A 43 -0.75 14.40 2.77
N ASN A 44 -0.48 15.57 2.16
CA ASN A 44 -0.69 16.89 2.78
C ASN A 44 -0.06 17.02 4.18
N GLY A 45 1.17 16.50 4.33
CA GLY A 45 1.93 16.56 5.58
C GLY A 45 1.50 15.55 6.65
N LYS A 46 0.44 14.75 6.42
CA LYS A 46 -0.04 13.72 7.34
C LYS A 46 0.33 12.33 6.84
N LYS A 47 0.64 11.43 7.76
CA LYS A 47 0.88 10.01 7.49
C LYS A 47 -0.42 9.22 7.59
N ALA A 48 -0.58 8.18 6.77
CA ALA A 48 -1.66 7.22 6.86
C ALA A 48 -1.21 5.86 6.31
N ASP A 49 -1.69 4.78 6.91
CA ASP A 49 -1.39 3.42 6.47
C ASP A 49 -2.52 2.90 5.59
N LEU A 50 -2.14 2.37 4.43
CA LEU A 50 -3.05 1.76 3.49
C LEU A 50 -2.78 0.26 3.44
N ILE A 51 -3.82 -0.54 3.66
CA ILE A 51 -3.76 -1.99 3.47
C ILE A 51 -4.38 -2.34 2.13
N LEU A 52 -3.64 -3.09 1.31
CA LEU A 52 -4.08 -3.55 0.00
C LEU A 52 -3.79 -5.05 -0.15
N ASP A 53 -4.52 -5.73 -1.03
CA ASP A 53 -4.12 -7.04 -1.51
C ASP A 53 -3.04 -6.95 -2.60
N GLU A 54 -2.54 -8.10 -3.07
CA GLU A 54 -1.51 -8.17 -4.13
C GLU A 54 -1.92 -7.51 -5.45
N LYS A 55 -3.23 -7.32 -5.68
CA LYS A 55 -3.80 -6.72 -6.90
C LYS A 55 -4.10 -5.23 -6.71
N GLY A 56 -3.78 -4.66 -5.55
CA GLY A 56 -4.06 -3.25 -5.23
C GLY A 56 -5.52 -2.97 -4.85
N ASN A 57 -6.28 -3.98 -4.45
CA ASN A 57 -7.63 -3.75 -3.92
C ASN A 57 -7.55 -3.36 -2.44
N PHE A 58 -8.31 -2.33 -2.07
CA PHE A 58 -8.53 -1.97 -0.68
C PHE A 58 -9.55 -2.92 -0.05
N PRO A 59 -9.41 -3.28 1.23
CA PRO A 59 -10.50 -3.93 1.96
C PRO A 59 -11.74 -3.02 1.93
N ASN A 60 -12.92 -3.63 1.74
CA ASN A 60 -14.22 -2.96 1.84
C ASN A 60 -14.51 -2.55 3.28
#